data_AF-A0A1R7T5U6-F1
#
_entry.id   AF-A0A1R7T5U6-F1
#
_cell.length_a   1.000
_cell.length_b   1.000
_cell.length_c   1.000
_cell.angle_alpha   90.00
_cell.angle_beta   90.00
_cell.angle_gamma   90.00
#
_symmetry.space_group_name_H-M   'P 1'
#
loop_
_entity.id
_entity.type
_entity.pdbx_description
1 polymer ?
#
loop_
_entity_poly.entity_id
_entity_poly.type
_entity_poly.pdbx_seq_one_letter_code
_entity_poly.pdbx_strand_id
1 'polypeptide(L)' 'MQKTYEPKEIDTGFHPKGFRIDKTTSPINFYTKWQISDDGRWHDCKPVDFDLLPPEGWLKCDGFDWEKDLKQRMP' A
#
# COMPACT_ATOMS: atom_id res chain seq x y z
N MET A 1 -17.80 -9.31 6.33
CA MET A 1 -17.29 -7.93 6.19
C MET A 1 -15.80 -7.97 6.45
N GLN A 2 -14.98 -7.50 5.50
CA GLN A 2 -13.54 -7.43 5.70
C GLN A 2 -13.26 -6.25 6.64
N LYS A 3 -12.49 -6.47 7.71
CA LYS A 3 -12.15 -5.40 8.65
C LYS A 3 -11.22 -4.41 7.96
N THR A 4 -11.64 -3.16 7.90
CA THR A 4 -10.83 -2.05 7.39
C THR A 4 -10.26 -1.23 8.55
N TYR A 5 -9.17 -0.51 8.28
CA TYR A 5 -8.41 0.23 9.28
C TYR A 5 -8.22 1.69 8.85
N GLU A 6 -7.80 2.54 9.80
CA GLU A 6 -7.29 3.88 9.51
C GLU A 6 -5.77 3.87 9.22
N PRO A 7 -5.23 4.84 8.47
CA PRO A 7 -3.80 4.92 8.17
C PRO A 7 -2.88 4.87 9.39
N LYS A 8 -3.32 5.53 10.47
CA LYS A 8 -2.54 5.66 11.71
C LYS A 8 -2.35 4.32 12.44
N GLU A 9 -3.26 3.37 12.23
CA GLU A 9 -3.28 2.05 12.85
C GLU A 9 -2.45 1.00 12.08
N ILE A 10 -1.84 1.41 10.96
CA ILE A 10 -1.20 0.52 10.00
C ILE A 10 0.29 0.82 9.93
N ASP A 11 1.09 -0.22 10.09
CA ASP A 11 2.52 -0.18 9.80
C ASP A 11 2.81 -0.67 8.38
N THR A 12 2.05 -1.64 7.89
CA THR A 12 2.12 -2.11 6.49
C THR A 12 0.73 -2.44 5.98
N GLY A 13 0.37 -1.94 4.80
CA GLY A 13 -0.93 -2.18 4.20
C GLY A 13 -1.16 -1.39 2.93
N PHE A 14 -2.32 -1.61 2.31
CA PHE A 14 -2.70 -0.95 1.07
C PHE A 14 -4.17 -0.53 1.07
N HIS A 15 -4.47 0.48 0.26
CA HIS A 15 -5.81 0.95 -0.03
C HIS A 15 -6.13 0.65 -1.50
N PRO A 16 -7.33 0.12 -1.83
CA PRO A 16 -7.73 -0.20 -3.21
C PRO A 16 -7.67 0.97 -4.21
N LYS A 17 -7.60 2.21 -3.71
CA LYS A 17 -7.39 3.43 -4.51
C LYS A 17 -5.93 3.66 -4.93
N GLY A 18 -5.06 2.65 -4.77
CA GLY A 18 -3.66 2.72 -5.14
C GLY A 18 -2.77 3.37 -4.09
N PHE A 19 -3.15 3.38 -2.81
CA PHE A 19 -2.26 3.87 -1.75
C PHE A 19 -1.60 2.71 -1.03
N ARG A 20 -0.37 2.91 -0.57
CA ARG A 20 0.36 1.96 0.26
C ARG A 20 1.00 2.66 1.44
N ILE A 21 0.88 2.04 2.60
CA ILE A 21 1.63 2.38 3.81
C ILE A 21 2.64 1.27 4.03
N ASP A 22 3.89 1.64 4.23
CA ASP A 22 4.95 0.74 4.63
C ASP A 22 5.94 1.50 5.53
N LYS A 23 5.74 1.47 6.84
CA LYS A 23 6.60 2.14 7.82
C LYS A 23 7.89 1.35 8.12
N THR A 24 8.08 0.18 7.49
CA THR A 24 9.27 -0.66 7.67
C THR A 24 10.40 -0.31 6.71
N THR A 25 10.08 0.43 5.64
CA THR A 25 11.03 0.95 4.65
C THR A 25 11.72 2.24 5.12
N SER A 26 12.44 2.94 4.24
CA SER A 26 12.99 4.27 4.54
C SER A 26 11.88 5.33 4.63
N PRO A 27 12.02 6.40 5.45
CA PRO A 27 10.97 7.40 5.68
C PRO A 27 10.34 8.00 4.42
N ILE A 28 11.12 8.14 3.33
CA ILE A 28 10.63 8.68 2.06
C ILE A 28 9.59 7.78 1.36
N ASN A 29 9.57 6.49 1.69
CA ASN A 29 8.71 5.49 1.07
C ASN A 29 7.60 4.99 2.01
N PHE A 30 7.40 5.66 3.17
CA PHE A 30 6.36 5.31 4.14
C PHE A 30 4.97 5.36 3.54
N TYR A 31 4.69 6.38 2.74
CA TYR A 31 3.39 6.61 2.14
C TYR A 31 3.59 6.81 0.66
N THR A 32 2.99 5.93 -0.14
CA THR A 32 3.13 5.99 -1.60
C THR A 32 1.78 5.85 -2.27
N LYS A 33 1.64 6.53 -3.41
CA LYS A 33 0.52 6.37 -4.33
C LYS A 33 1.04 5.73 -5.61
N TRP A 34 0.28 4.77 -6.09
CA TRP A 34 0.52 3.99 -7.28
C TRP A 34 -0.67 4.15 -8.22
N GLN A 35 -0.39 4.07 -9.52
CA GLN A 35 -1.42 3.85 -10.51
C GLN A 35 -1.70 2.35 -10.60
N ILE A 36 -2.98 1.99 -10.75
CA ILE A 36 -3.41 0.61 -10.94
C ILE A 36 -3.94 0.53 -12.37
N SER A 37 -3.27 -0.25 -13.21
CA SER A 37 -3.71 -0.57 -14.57
C SER A 37 -4.98 -1.45 -14.55
N ASP A 38 -5.69 -1.53 -15.67
CA ASP A 38 -6.91 -2.33 -15.80
C ASP A 38 -6.67 -3.84 -15.56
N ASP A 39 -5.43 -4.31 -15.71
CA ASP A 39 -5.00 -5.67 -15.40
C ASP A 39 -4.64 -5.89 -13.92
N GLY A 40 -4.82 -4.86 -13.08
CA GLY A 40 -4.55 -4.89 -11.64
C GLY A 40 -3.07 -4.69 -11.27
N ARG A 41 -2.19 -4.37 -12.22
CA ARG A 41 -0.78 -4.08 -11.93
C ARG A 41 -0.58 -2.69 -11.36
N TRP A 42 0.28 -2.60 -10.35
CA TRP A 42 0.64 -1.35 -9.70
C TRP A 42 1.91 -0.80 -10.36
N HIS A 43 1.88 0.46 -10.79
CA HIS A 43 3.03 1.14 -11.39
C HIS A 43 3.07 2.63 -10.98
N ASP A 44 4.11 3.34 -11.42
CA ASP A 44 4.31 4.77 -11.18
C ASP A 44 4.21 5.19 -9.70
N CYS A 45 4.97 4.50 -8.85
CA CYS A 45 5.09 4.80 -7.43
C CYS A 45 5.56 6.25 -7.20
N LYS A 46 4.80 7.00 -6.41
CA LYS A 46 5.18 8.35 -5.96
C LYS A 46 5.00 8.48 -4.46
N PRO A 47 5.95 9.11 -3.74
CA PRO A 47 5.75 9.45 -2.34
C PRO A 47 4.61 10.44 -2.20
N VAL A 48 3.86 10.33 -1.10
CA VAL A 48 2.77 11.26 -0.75
C VAL A 48 2.84 11.63 0.71
N ASP A 49 2.28 12.78 1.08
CA ASP A 49 2.13 13.15 2.48
C ASP A 49 1.03 12.33 3.15
N PHE A 50 1.13 12.18 4.47
CA PHE A 50 0.14 11.45 5.27
C PHE A 50 -1.27 12.06 5.14
N ASP A 51 -1.38 13.38 5.00
CA ASP A 51 -2.67 14.09 4.89
C ASP A 51 -3.41 13.80 3.58
N LEU A 52 -2.72 13.24 2.56
CA LEU A 52 -3.32 12.86 1.29
C LEU A 52 -3.87 11.42 1.30
N LEU A 53 -3.69 10.70 2.41
CA LEU A 53 -4.15 9.33 2.56
C LEU A 53 -5.66 9.27 2.80
N PRO A 54 -6.37 8.28 2.23
CA PRO A 54 -7.75 8.01 2.61
C PRO A 54 -7.88 7.78 4.12
N PRO A 55 -8.89 8.34 4.80
CA PRO A 55 -9.02 8.21 6.25
C PRO A 55 -9.40 6.80 6.71
N GLU A 56 -9.99 5.98 5.85
CA GLU A 56 -10.49 4.63 6.14
C GLU A 56 -10.38 3.73 4.90
N GLY A 57 -10.81 2.48 5.00
CA GLY A 57 -10.86 1.54 3.86
C GLY A 57 -9.56 0.79 3.62
N TRP A 58 -8.63 0.84 4.57
CA TRP A 58 -7.33 0.19 4.44
C TRP A 58 -7.35 -1.28 4.78
N LEU A 59 -6.53 -2.04 4.06
CA LEU A 59 -6.28 -3.45 4.29
C LEU A 59 -4.88 -3.61 4.88
N LYS A 60 -4.83 -4.05 6.15
CA LYS A 60 -3.57 -4.32 6.85
C LYS A 60 -2.91 -5.57 6.26
N CYS A 61 -1.59 -5.52 6.10
CA CYS A 61 -0.75 -6.65 5.71
C CYS A 61 0.28 -6.88 6.82
N ASP A 62 0.48 -8.14 7.21
CA ASP A 62 1.52 -8.50 8.17
C ASP A 62 2.84 -8.68 7.41
N GLY A 63 3.49 -7.56 7.07
CA GLY A 63 4.77 -7.50 6.36
C GLY A 63 4.66 -7.85 4.87
N PHE A 64 5.15 -6.97 4.00
CA PHE A 64 5.35 -7.29 2.58
C PHE A 64 6.72 -7.95 2.42
N ASP A 65 6.75 -9.22 2.02
CA ASP A 65 7.99 -9.88 1.62
C ASP A 65 8.17 -9.62 0.13
N TRP A 66 8.78 -8.48 -0.19
CA TRP A 66 8.95 -8.00 -1.57
C TRP A 66 9.52 -9.05 -2.52
N GLU A 67 10.40 -9.93 -2.06
CA GLU A 67 10.97 -11.00 -2.89
C GLU A 67 9.96 -12.13 -3.18
N LYS A 68 9.05 -12.38 -2.24
CA LYS A 68 8.09 -13.48 -2.30
C LYS A 68 6.78 -13.06 -2.99
N ASP A 69 6.30 -11.86 -2.68
CA ASP A 69 5.02 -11.34 -3.15
C ASP A 69 5.07 -10.84 -4.59
N LEU A 70 6.22 -10.34 -5.06
CA LEU A 70 6.41 -10.01 -6.49
C LEU A 70 6.47 -11.27 -7.36
N LYS A 71 7.04 -12.37 -6.86
CA LYS A 71 7.17 -13.62 -7.63
C LYS A 71 5.86 -14.41 -7.76
N GLN A 72 4.89 -14.22 -6.86
CA GLN A 72 3.61 -14.94 -6.93
C GLN A 72 2.55 -14.27 -7.82
N ARG A 73 2.81 -13.06 -8.35
CA ARG A 73 1.85 -12.31 -9.19
C ARG A 73 2.32 -12.08 -10.64
N MET A 74 3.43 -12.68 -11.04
CA MET A 74 3.88 -12.67 -12.43
C MET A 74 3.53 -14.03 -13.06
N PRO A 75 2.57 -14.10 -14.00
CA PRO A 75 2.43 -15.26 -14.87
C PRO A 75 3.66 -15.45 -15.76
#